data_AF-A0A915I935-F1
#
_entry.id   AF-A0A915I935-F1
#
_cell.length_a   1.000
_cell.length_b   1.000
_cell.length_c   1.000
_cell.angle_alpha   90.00
_cell.angle_beta   90.00
_cell.angle_gamma   90.00
#
_symmetry.space_group_name_H-M   'P 1'
#
loop_
_entity.id
_entity.type
_entity.pdbx_description
1 polymer ?
#
loop_
_entity_poly.entity_id
_entity_poly.type
_entity_poly.pdbx_seq_one_letter_code
_entity_poly.pdbx_strand_id
1 'polypeptide(L)'
;MDSQGRKLVVVDNGTGFVKCGYAGSNFPSHIFPSLVGRPIIRSSSKINDIEIKDLMIGEECSTLRQMLELSYPLENGIVRNWEDMCHLLDYTFGPEKLDIDPKECKLLLTEPPMNPLSNREKMFQVMFEQYGFHSVNVAIQATLTLYAQGLMTGVVVDSGDGVTHICPVYEGYALNHLTRRLDIAGRDVTQYLIKLLLLRGYAFNHTADFETVRQMKEKLCYVAYNVEQEQKLALETTVLVEPYT
;
A
#
# COMPACT_ATOMS: atom_id res chain seq x y z
N MET A 1 10.75 -6.00 -22.84
CA MET A 1 9.80 -6.82 -23.62
C MET A 1 10.35 -8.23 -23.70
N ASP A 2 9.48 -9.24 -23.76
CA ASP A 2 9.95 -10.60 -24.00
C ASP A 2 10.40 -10.80 -25.47
N SER A 3 10.85 -12.01 -25.81
CA SER A 3 11.26 -12.38 -27.17
C SER A 3 10.15 -12.25 -28.23
N GLN A 4 8.91 -12.03 -27.82
CA GLN A 4 7.73 -11.83 -28.68
C GLN A 4 7.21 -10.38 -28.63
N GLY A 5 7.92 -9.46 -27.96
CA GLY A 5 7.52 -8.05 -27.85
C GLY A 5 6.51 -7.75 -26.75
N ARG A 6 6.10 -8.73 -25.94
CA ARG A 6 5.07 -8.55 -24.91
C ARG A 6 5.58 -7.70 -23.76
N LYS A 7 4.69 -6.84 -23.26
CA LYS A 7 4.94 -5.98 -22.10
C LYS A 7 4.88 -6.82 -20.82
N LEU A 8 5.82 -6.57 -19.91
CA LEU A 8 5.82 -7.18 -18.59
C LEU A 8 5.41 -6.12 -17.57
N VAL A 9 4.32 -6.39 -16.88
CA VAL A 9 3.69 -5.53 -15.91
C VAL A 9 4.10 -6.01 -14.52
N VAL A 10 4.44 -5.08 -13.65
CA VAL A 10 4.79 -5.33 -12.25
C VAL A 10 3.74 -4.67 -11.38
N VAL A 11 3.17 -5.42 -10.44
CA VAL A 11 2.17 -4.91 -9.49
C VAL A 11 2.56 -5.34 -8.09
N ASP A 12 2.78 -4.35 -7.22
CA ASP A 12 2.96 -4.51 -5.78
C ASP A 12 1.67 -4.12 -5.07
N ASN A 13 0.96 -5.13 -4.54
CA ASN A 13 -0.30 -4.95 -3.83
C ASN A 13 -0.04 -4.66 -2.35
N GLY A 14 0.29 -3.40 -2.05
CA GLY A 14 0.44 -2.96 -0.67
C GLY A 14 -0.90 -2.81 0.05
N THR A 15 -0.87 -2.91 1.38
CA THR A 15 -2.05 -2.67 2.25
C THR A 15 -2.54 -1.23 2.19
N GLY A 16 -1.61 -0.27 2.09
CA GLY A 16 -1.94 1.15 1.98
C GLY A 16 -2.03 1.62 0.54
N PHE A 17 -1.09 1.20 -0.30
CA PHE A 17 -0.95 1.69 -1.67
C PHE A 17 -0.63 0.55 -2.63
N VAL A 18 -1.28 0.56 -3.79
CA VAL A 18 -0.87 -0.22 -4.96
C VAL A 18 0.21 0.56 -5.69
N LYS A 19 1.28 -0.13 -6.08
CA LYS A 19 2.33 0.41 -6.96
C LYS A 19 2.37 -0.46 -8.20
N CYS A 20 2.16 0.12 -9.36
CA CYS A 20 2.18 -0.64 -10.60
C CYS A 20 2.97 0.09 -11.70
N GLY A 21 3.47 -0.69 -12.65
CA GLY A 21 4.22 -0.16 -13.78
C GLY A 21 4.76 -1.26 -14.68
N TYR A 22 5.75 -0.90 -15.47
CA TYR A 22 6.36 -1.77 -16.47
C TYR A 22 7.76 -2.21 -16.03
N ALA A 23 8.12 -3.44 -16.35
CA ALA A 23 9.47 -3.93 -16.11
C ALA A 23 10.52 -3.11 -16.86
N GLY A 24 11.60 -2.76 -16.18
CA GLY A 24 12.66 -1.90 -16.70
C GLY A 24 12.46 -0.41 -16.40
N SER A 25 11.31 0.00 -15.84
CA SER A 25 11.13 1.35 -15.31
C SER A 25 11.84 1.51 -13.96
N ASN A 26 12.47 2.68 -13.74
CA ASN A 26 13.13 3.00 -12.46
C ASN A 26 12.14 3.36 -11.35
N PHE A 27 10.97 3.89 -11.73
CA PHE A 27 9.91 4.28 -10.81
C PHE A 27 8.60 3.60 -11.24
N PRO A 28 7.70 3.28 -10.28
CA PRO A 28 6.36 2.81 -10.63
C PRO A 28 5.65 3.88 -11.46
N SER A 29 4.93 3.46 -12.50
CA SER A 29 4.16 4.36 -13.36
C SER A 29 3.01 5.00 -12.59
N HIS A 30 2.39 4.24 -11.70
CA HIS A 30 1.29 4.72 -10.86
C HIS A 30 1.44 4.23 -9.43
N ILE A 31 1.06 5.10 -8.50
CA ILE A 31 0.93 4.81 -7.07
C ILE A 31 -0.42 5.37 -6.65
N PHE A 32 -1.29 4.55 -6.08
CA PHE A 32 -2.60 5.00 -5.60
C PHE A 32 -3.03 4.20 -4.37
N PRO A 33 -3.91 4.75 -3.53
CA PRO A 33 -4.39 4.07 -2.33
C PRO A 33 -5.12 2.75 -2.65
N SER A 34 -4.89 1.71 -1.84
CA SER A 34 -5.60 0.42 -1.95
C SER A 34 -6.98 0.50 -1.30
N LEU A 35 -7.86 1.32 -1.90
CA LEU A 35 -9.18 1.70 -1.35
C LEU A 35 -10.29 1.43 -2.36
N VAL A 36 -11.41 0.94 -1.84
CA VAL A 36 -12.68 0.83 -2.57
C VAL A 36 -13.75 1.57 -1.78
N GLY A 37 -14.46 2.49 -2.43
CA GLY A 37 -15.48 3.33 -1.81
C GLY A 37 -16.84 3.14 -2.46
N ARG A 38 -17.87 2.96 -1.64
CA ARG A 38 -19.27 2.86 -2.08
C ARG A 38 -20.06 4.07 -1.56
N PRO A 39 -20.85 4.77 -2.39
CA PRO A 39 -21.61 5.93 -1.94
C PRO A 39 -22.64 5.59 -0.85
N ILE A 40 -22.64 6.36 0.23
CA ILE A 40 -23.62 6.21 1.32
C ILE A 40 -25.03 6.63 0.85
N ILE A 41 -25.09 7.61 -0.06
CA ILE A 41 -26.33 8.14 -0.62
C ILE A 41 -26.30 7.92 -2.15
N ARG A 42 -27.33 7.26 -2.68
CA ARG A 42 -27.49 6.98 -4.13
C ARG A 42 -28.02 8.17 -4.93
N SER A 43 -27.56 9.38 -4.63
CA SER A 43 -27.89 10.56 -5.44
C SER A 43 -26.73 10.87 -6.37
N SER A 44 -26.98 10.81 -7.69
CA SER A 44 -26.04 11.21 -8.74
C SER A 44 -25.77 12.71 -8.67
N SER A 45 -24.87 13.09 -7.77
CA SER A 45 -24.45 14.48 -7.57
C SER A 45 -23.04 14.63 -8.12
N LYS A 46 -22.83 15.55 -9.07
CA LYS A 46 -21.48 15.95 -9.49
C LYS A 46 -20.92 16.91 -8.45
N ILE A 47 -19.72 16.61 -7.94
CA ILE A 47 -19.04 17.45 -6.96
C ILE A 47 -17.60 17.64 -7.42
N ASN A 48 -17.19 18.90 -7.58
CA ASN A 48 -15.82 19.28 -7.94
C ASN A 48 -15.26 18.47 -9.12
N ASP A 49 -16.04 18.38 -10.20
CA ASP A 49 -15.77 17.67 -11.47
C ASP A 49 -15.76 16.13 -11.44
N ILE A 50 -15.95 15.50 -10.27
CA ILE A 50 -16.07 14.04 -10.16
C ILE A 50 -17.56 13.65 -10.13
N GLU A 51 -17.93 12.75 -11.04
CA GLU A 51 -19.24 12.11 -11.03
C GLU A 51 -19.21 10.93 -10.06
N ILE A 52 -20.09 10.96 -9.05
CA ILE A 52 -20.18 9.88 -8.07
C ILE A 52 -20.71 8.64 -8.78
N LYS A 53 -19.80 7.69 -9.07
CA LYS A 53 -20.12 6.36 -9.57
C LYS A 53 -20.59 5.47 -8.41
N ASP A 54 -21.26 4.37 -8.73
CA ASP A 54 -21.64 3.34 -7.74
C ASP A 54 -20.44 2.72 -7.01
N LEU A 55 -19.27 2.78 -7.65
CA LEU A 55 -18.00 2.31 -7.13
C LEU A 55 -16.90 3.31 -7.46
N MET A 56 -16.23 3.78 -6.43
CA MET A 56 -15.08 4.68 -6.52
C MET A 56 -13.85 3.90 -6.06
N ILE A 57 -12.69 4.13 -6.66
CA ILE A 57 -11.46 3.39 -6.35
C ILE A 57 -10.26 4.35 -6.27
N GLY A 58 -9.35 4.10 -5.33
CA GLY A 58 -8.07 4.80 -5.25
C GLY A 58 -8.17 6.28 -4.86
N GLU A 59 -7.66 7.16 -5.74
CA GLU A 59 -7.57 8.60 -5.48
C GLU A 59 -8.94 9.26 -5.34
N GLU A 60 -9.92 8.83 -6.15
CA GLU A 60 -11.29 9.35 -6.12
C GLU A 60 -11.97 9.09 -4.75
N CYS A 61 -11.62 7.97 -4.08
CA CYS A 61 -12.09 7.69 -2.73
C CYS A 61 -11.51 8.64 -1.69
N SER A 62 -10.28 9.10 -1.90
CA SER A 62 -9.58 9.95 -0.94
C SER A 62 -10.16 11.35 -0.93
N THR A 63 -10.55 11.87 -2.09
CA THR A 63 -11.20 13.19 -2.22
C THR A 63 -12.63 13.20 -1.69
N LEU A 64 -13.39 12.12 -1.87
CA LEU A 64 -14.80 12.02 -1.51
C LEU A 64 -15.06 11.17 -0.25
N ARG A 65 -14.03 10.95 0.57
CA ARG A 65 -14.05 10.06 1.76
C ARG A 65 -15.24 10.26 2.70
N GLN A 66 -15.73 11.49 2.87
CA GLN A 66 -16.84 11.80 3.77
C GLN A 66 -18.20 11.27 3.28
N MET A 67 -18.33 10.97 1.99
CA MET A 67 -19.58 10.55 1.34
C MET A 67 -19.58 9.06 0.96
N LEU A 68 -18.45 8.38 1.19
CA LEU A 68 -18.22 7.01 0.80
C LEU A 68 -18.04 6.12 2.04
N GLU A 69 -18.65 4.95 2.01
CA GLU A 69 -18.28 3.85 2.87
C GLU A 69 -17.03 3.18 2.28
N LEU A 70 -15.91 3.25 3.01
CA LEU A 70 -14.61 2.77 2.54
C LEU A 70 -14.34 1.34 3.02
N SER A 71 -13.85 0.52 2.10
CA SER A 71 -13.35 -0.84 2.32
C SER A 71 -11.88 -0.94 1.93
N TYR A 72 -11.12 -1.75 2.67
CA TYR A 72 -9.73 -2.08 2.38
C TYR A 72 -9.65 -3.57 2.03
N PRO A 73 -9.44 -3.94 0.75
CA PRO A 73 -9.42 -5.35 0.34
C PRO A 73 -8.23 -6.13 0.95
N LEU A 74 -7.14 -5.43 1.27
CA LEU A 74 -5.98 -5.98 1.94
C LEU A 74 -5.92 -5.51 3.40
N GLU A 75 -5.70 -6.45 4.30
CA GLU A 75 -5.41 -6.19 5.71
C GLU A 75 -4.09 -6.86 6.11
N ASN A 76 -3.15 -6.07 6.61
CA ASN A 76 -1.83 -6.53 7.06
C ASN A 76 -1.12 -7.42 6.02
N GLY A 77 -1.15 -6.99 4.76
CA GLY A 77 -0.56 -7.65 3.59
C GLY A 77 -1.41 -8.77 2.97
N ILE A 78 -2.50 -9.21 3.63
CA ILE A 78 -3.28 -10.37 3.21
C ILE A 78 -4.61 -9.91 2.60
N VAL A 79 -4.96 -10.44 1.44
CA VAL A 79 -6.27 -10.21 0.81
C VAL A 79 -7.37 -10.84 1.67
N ARG A 80 -8.34 -10.04 2.12
CA ARG A 80 -9.51 -10.47 2.91
C ARG A 80 -10.79 -10.50 2.09
N ASN A 81 -11.00 -9.49 1.25
CA ASN A 81 -12.14 -9.41 0.35
C ASN A 81 -11.69 -9.48 -1.10
N TRP A 82 -11.96 -10.61 -1.76
CA TRP A 82 -11.60 -10.82 -3.16
C TRP A 82 -12.46 -10.04 -4.13
N GLU A 83 -13.71 -9.71 -3.78
CA GLU A 83 -14.60 -8.91 -4.64
C GLU A 83 -14.05 -7.49 -4.77
N ASP A 84 -13.76 -6.85 -3.64
CA ASP A 84 -13.11 -5.52 -3.61
C ASP A 84 -11.71 -5.56 -4.22
N MET A 85 -10.97 -6.67 -4.07
CA MET A 85 -9.66 -6.83 -4.70
C MET A 85 -9.76 -6.90 -6.22
N CYS A 86 -10.75 -7.61 -6.78
CA CYS A 86 -10.97 -7.65 -8.23
C CYS A 86 -11.31 -6.26 -8.76
N HIS A 87 -12.15 -5.49 -8.07
CA HIS A 87 -12.41 -4.11 -8.45
C HIS A 87 -11.13 -3.25 -8.46
N LEU A 88 -10.29 -3.38 -7.43
CA LEU A 88 -9.00 -2.69 -7.38
C LEU A 88 -8.08 -3.08 -8.54
N LEU A 89 -8.08 -4.37 -8.94
CA LEU A 89 -7.33 -4.87 -10.08
C LEU A 89 -7.90 -4.37 -11.42
N ASP A 90 -9.23 -4.30 -11.56
CA ASP A 90 -9.90 -3.74 -12.74
C ASP A 90 -9.49 -2.28 -12.93
N TYR A 91 -9.43 -1.50 -11.84
CA TYR A 91 -8.91 -0.13 -11.85
C TYR A 91 -7.41 -0.07 -12.21
N THR A 92 -6.62 -1.03 -11.73
CA THR A 92 -5.18 -1.11 -11.99
C THR A 92 -4.88 -1.36 -13.47
N PHE A 93 -5.57 -2.34 -14.08
CA PHE A 93 -5.33 -2.77 -15.46
C PHE A 93 -6.14 -1.96 -16.49
N GLY A 94 -7.24 -1.35 -16.05
CA GLY A 94 -8.15 -0.57 -16.87
C GLY A 94 -7.56 0.75 -17.39
N PRO A 95 -8.37 1.53 -18.13
CA PRO A 95 -7.93 2.70 -18.88
C PRO A 95 -7.49 3.87 -17.99
N GLU A 96 -7.93 3.90 -16.73
CA GLU A 96 -7.60 4.99 -15.80
C GLU A 96 -6.16 4.93 -15.28
N LYS A 97 -5.52 3.74 -15.30
CA LYS A 97 -4.14 3.55 -14.85
C LYS A 97 -3.25 2.99 -15.96
N LEU A 98 -3.15 1.67 -16.10
CA LEU A 98 -2.17 1.06 -17.01
C LEU A 98 -2.62 1.01 -18.47
N ASP A 99 -3.94 1.01 -18.72
CA ASP A 99 -4.56 0.87 -20.05
C ASP A 99 -3.97 -0.28 -20.86
N ILE A 100 -4.11 -1.50 -20.33
CA ILE A 100 -3.56 -2.71 -20.93
C ILE A 100 -4.64 -3.74 -21.21
N ASP A 101 -4.40 -4.57 -22.24
CA ASP A 101 -5.07 -5.87 -22.36
C ASP A 101 -4.25 -6.92 -21.61
N PRO A 102 -4.76 -7.49 -20.50
CA PRO A 102 -4.07 -8.52 -19.74
C PRO A 102 -3.63 -9.73 -20.58
N LYS A 103 -4.39 -10.10 -21.62
CA LYS A 103 -4.13 -11.29 -22.46
C LYS A 103 -2.83 -11.18 -23.26
N GLU A 104 -2.45 -9.96 -23.62
CA GLU A 104 -1.23 -9.65 -24.37
C GLU A 104 -0.01 -9.38 -23.46
N CYS A 105 -0.21 -9.45 -22.13
CA CYS A 105 0.79 -9.06 -21.14
C CYS A 105 1.29 -10.24 -20.28
N LYS A 106 2.46 -10.05 -19.68
CA LYS A 106 3.00 -10.88 -18.61
C LYS A 106 2.90 -10.11 -17.30
N LEU A 107 2.65 -10.81 -16.20
CA LEU A 107 2.46 -10.19 -14.89
C LEU A 107 3.47 -10.73 -13.87
N LEU A 108 4.10 -9.81 -13.14
CA LEU A 108 4.82 -10.07 -11.90
C LEU A 108 4.05 -9.44 -10.74
N LEU A 109 3.58 -10.28 -9.83
CA LEU A 109 2.94 -9.88 -8.58
C LEU A 109 3.92 -10.03 -7.42
N THR A 110 3.74 -9.19 -6.41
CA THR A 110 4.39 -9.36 -5.12
C THR A 110 3.44 -10.00 -4.12
N GLU A 111 3.98 -10.77 -3.18
CA GLU A 111 3.25 -11.24 -2.01
C GLU A 111 4.06 -10.99 -0.73
N PRO A 112 3.40 -10.78 0.42
CA PRO A 112 4.10 -10.67 1.68
C PRO A 112 4.69 -12.03 2.11
N PRO A 113 5.69 -12.03 3.01
CA PRO A 113 6.14 -13.24 3.67
C PRO A 113 4.97 -13.96 4.37
N MET A 114 5.00 -15.30 4.40
CA MET A 114 4.00 -16.13 5.09
C MET A 114 2.56 -16.01 4.56
N ASN A 115 2.37 -15.61 3.30
CA ASN A 115 1.06 -15.63 2.64
C ASN A 115 0.49 -17.08 2.59
N PRO A 116 -0.77 -17.32 2.99
CA PRO A 116 -1.39 -18.64 2.88
C PRO A 116 -1.39 -19.16 1.44
N LEU A 117 -1.11 -20.47 1.27
CA LEU A 117 -1.12 -21.11 -0.05
C LEU A 117 -2.47 -20.95 -0.76
N SER A 118 -3.58 -21.03 -0.02
CA SER A 118 -4.93 -20.81 -0.56
C SER A 118 -5.10 -19.44 -1.21
N ASN A 119 -4.50 -18.39 -0.62
CA ASN A 119 -4.56 -17.05 -1.18
C ASN A 119 -3.69 -16.93 -2.42
N ARG A 120 -2.53 -17.59 -2.42
CA ARG A 120 -1.65 -17.66 -3.59
C ARG A 120 -2.30 -18.40 -4.75
N GLU A 121 -2.96 -19.52 -4.50
CA GLU A 121 -3.75 -20.26 -5.49
C GLU A 121 -4.89 -19.39 -6.03
N LYS A 122 -5.61 -18.68 -5.15
CA LYS A 122 -6.69 -17.78 -5.56
C LYS A 122 -6.18 -16.61 -6.40
N MET A 123 -5.00 -16.05 -6.10
CA MET A 123 -4.35 -15.05 -6.96
C MET A 123 -4.14 -15.60 -8.37
N PHE A 124 -3.55 -16.78 -8.51
CA PHE A 124 -3.34 -17.40 -9.82
C PHE A 124 -4.65 -17.68 -10.55
N GLN A 125 -5.65 -18.21 -9.83
CA GLN A 125 -6.98 -18.45 -10.39
C GLN A 125 -7.56 -17.16 -11.00
N VAL A 126 -7.57 -16.06 -10.25
CA VAL A 126 -8.09 -14.78 -10.73
C VAL A 126 -7.30 -14.27 -11.94
N MET A 127 -5.96 -14.30 -11.89
CA MET A 127 -5.13 -13.77 -12.97
C MET A 127 -5.24 -14.58 -14.27
N PHE A 128 -5.40 -15.91 -14.19
CA PHE A 128 -5.54 -16.75 -15.38
C PHE A 128 -6.99 -16.89 -15.85
N GLU A 129 -7.94 -17.16 -14.96
CA GLU A 129 -9.33 -17.44 -15.36
C GLU A 129 -10.14 -16.18 -15.64
N GLN A 130 -9.96 -15.12 -14.85
CA GLN A 130 -10.73 -13.88 -15.00
C GLN A 130 -10.06 -12.91 -15.98
N TYR A 131 -8.76 -12.65 -15.79
CA TYR A 131 -8.03 -11.68 -16.64
C TYR A 131 -7.38 -12.31 -17.87
N GLY A 132 -7.03 -13.59 -17.84
CA GLY A 132 -6.45 -14.28 -19.00
C GLY A 132 -5.00 -13.93 -19.28
N PHE A 133 -4.21 -13.54 -18.27
CA PHE A 133 -2.78 -13.23 -18.46
C PHE A 133 -2.02 -14.41 -19.07
N HIS A 134 -1.10 -14.12 -19.99
CA HIS A 134 -0.32 -15.17 -20.66
C HIS A 134 0.62 -15.91 -19.69
N SER A 135 1.24 -15.17 -18.77
CA SER A 135 2.10 -15.74 -17.74
C SER A 135 2.08 -14.88 -16.50
N VAL A 136 2.00 -15.52 -15.34
CA VAL A 136 1.97 -14.86 -14.03
C VAL A 136 3.12 -15.42 -13.19
N ASN A 137 3.87 -14.54 -12.55
CA ASN A 137 4.84 -14.91 -11.51
C ASN A 137 4.51 -14.18 -10.23
N VAL A 138 4.70 -14.83 -9.08
CA VAL A 138 4.49 -14.24 -7.75
C VAL A 138 5.81 -14.32 -6.99
N ALA A 139 6.33 -13.18 -6.56
CA ALA A 139 7.60 -13.08 -5.86
C ALA A 139 7.42 -12.49 -4.45
N ILE A 140 8.27 -12.92 -3.52
CA ILE A 140 8.25 -12.43 -2.13
C ILE A 140 8.87 -11.04 -2.11
N GLN A 141 8.18 -10.08 -1.48
CA GLN A 141 8.61 -8.68 -1.37
C GLN A 141 10.05 -8.55 -0.85
N ALA A 142 10.38 -9.21 0.27
CA ALA A 142 11.71 -9.17 0.88
C ALA A 142 12.83 -9.73 -0.03
N THR A 143 12.54 -10.72 -0.87
CA THR A 143 13.55 -11.26 -1.79
C THR A 143 13.83 -10.27 -2.92
N LEU A 144 12.79 -9.61 -3.43
CA LEU A 144 12.93 -8.59 -4.48
C LEU A 144 13.74 -7.38 -4.01
N THR A 145 13.59 -6.95 -2.75
CA THR A 145 14.35 -5.81 -2.21
C THR A 145 15.85 -6.10 -2.12
N LEU A 146 16.26 -7.31 -1.75
CA LEU A 146 17.67 -7.70 -1.77
C LEU A 146 18.22 -7.82 -3.19
N TYR A 147 17.45 -8.40 -4.10
CA TYR A 147 17.84 -8.51 -5.51
C TYR A 147 18.02 -7.15 -6.17
N ALA A 148 17.19 -6.16 -5.82
CA ALA A 148 17.35 -4.78 -6.29
C ALA A 148 18.68 -4.15 -5.84
N GLN A 149 19.29 -4.63 -4.75
CA GLN A 149 20.60 -4.20 -4.26
C GLN A 149 21.76 -5.11 -4.73
N GLY A 150 21.48 -6.14 -5.53
CA GLY A 150 22.49 -7.13 -5.94
C GLY A 150 22.93 -8.07 -4.81
N LEU A 151 22.14 -8.19 -3.75
CA LEU A 151 22.43 -9.07 -2.61
C LEU A 151 21.59 -10.35 -2.71
N MET A 152 22.21 -11.48 -2.41
CA MET A 152 21.53 -12.79 -2.36
C MET A 152 21.27 -13.25 -0.91
N THR A 153 22.04 -12.73 0.05
CA THR A 153 21.95 -13.08 1.46
C THR A 153 21.85 -11.81 2.29
N GLY A 154 20.90 -11.75 3.21
CA GLY A 154 20.67 -10.59 4.06
C GLY A 154 19.42 -10.73 4.91
N VAL A 155 19.18 -9.75 5.78
CA VAL A 155 17.93 -9.65 6.55
C VAL A 155 17.22 -8.38 6.12
N VAL A 156 15.99 -8.51 5.65
CA VAL A 156 15.16 -7.39 5.25
C VAL A 156 14.21 -7.04 6.39
N VAL A 157 14.22 -5.77 6.78
CA VAL A 157 13.20 -5.19 7.66
C VAL A 157 12.29 -4.34 6.78
N ASP A 158 11.13 -4.90 6.42
CA ASP A 158 10.13 -4.26 5.55
C ASP A 158 8.98 -3.74 6.41
N SER A 159 8.86 -2.41 6.54
CA SER A 159 7.82 -1.74 7.33
C SER A 159 6.90 -0.96 6.40
N GLY A 160 5.72 -1.50 6.14
CA GLY A 160 4.71 -0.91 5.23
C GLY A 160 3.66 -0.05 5.95
N ASP A 161 2.44 -0.06 5.41
CA ASP A 161 1.29 0.63 6.02
C ASP A 161 0.65 -0.19 7.15
N GLY A 162 0.43 -1.50 6.95
CA GLY A 162 -0.30 -2.33 7.92
C GLY A 162 0.55 -3.36 8.69
N VAL A 163 1.78 -3.63 8.26
CA VAL A 163 2.60 -4.69 8.86
C VAL A 163 4.08 -4.41 8.67
N THR A 164 4.88 -4.85 9.65
CA THR A 164 6.34 -4.88 9.58
C THR A 164 6.83 -6.33 9.59
N HIS A 165 7.64 -6.71 8.61
CA HIS A 165 8.24 -8.03 8.50
C HIS A 165 9.76 -7.95 8.64
N ILE A 166 10.31 -8.91 9.39
CA ILE A 166 11.75 -9.17 9.45
C ILE A 166 11.96 -10.51 8.76
N CYS A 167 12.48 -10.48 7.54
CA CYS A 167 12.65 -11.65 6.69
C CYS A 167 14.13 -11.91 6.39
N PRO A 168 14.71 -12.97 6.98
CA PRO A 168 16.02 -13.45 6.59
C PRO A 168 15.97 -14.17 5.24
N VAL A 169 16.90 -13.83 4.35
CA VAL A 169 17.08 -14.46 3.04
C VAL A 169 18.52 -14.97 2.97
N TYR A 170 18.68 -16.21 2.52
CA TYR A 170 19.98 -16.85 2.36
C TYR A 170 20.09 -17.43 0.95
N GLU A 171 21.09 -17.00 0.19
CA GLU A 171 21.33 -17.43 -1.20
C GLU A 171 20.07 -17.35 -2.10
N GLY A 172 19.25 -16.31 -1.90
CA GLY A 172 18.00 -16.09 -2.64
C GLY A 172 16.76 -16.79 -2.08
N TYR A 173 16.92 -17.62 -1.05
CA TYR A 173 15.81 -18.32 -0.40
C TYR A 173 15.37 -17.61 0.89
N ALA A 174 14.08 -17.26 0.95
CA ALA A 174 13.47 -16.71 2.17
C ALA A 174 13.29 -17.81 3.23
N LEU A 175 13.84 -17.59 4.43
CA LEU A 175 13.80 -18.55 5.53
C LEU A 175 12.52 -18.34 6.36
N ASN A 176 11.41 -18.89 5.89
CA ASN A 176 10.07 -18.71 6.50
C ASN A 176 10.01 -19.02 8.00
N HIS A 177 10.76 -20.02 8.48
CA HIS A 177 10.81 -20.42 9.89
C HIS A 177 11.52 -19.40 10.81
N LEU A 178 12.30 -18.47 10.23
CA LEU A 178 12.96 -17.38 10.95
C LEU A 178 12.28 -16.03 10.73
N THR A 179 11.36 -15.94 9.78
CA THR A 179 10.60 -14.71 9.50
C THR A 179 9.77 -14.32 10.71
N ARG A 180 9.91 -13.06 11.13
CA ARG A 180 9.10 -12.47 12.20
C ARG A 180 8.16 -11.43 11.62
N ARG A 181 6.96 -11.37 12.16
CA ARG A 181 5.91 -10.41 11.80
C ARG A 181 5.55 -9.60 13.03
N LEU A 182 5.43 -8.29 12.83
CA LEU A 182 4.94 -7.33 13.80
C LEU A 182 3.75 -6.61 13.18
N ASP A 183 2.58 -6.69 13.81
CA ASP A 183 1.38 -5.97 13.42
C ASP A 183 1.42 -4.51 13.94
N ILE A 184 2.54 -3.82 13.66
CA ILE A 184 2.74 -2.40 13.92
C ILE A 184 3.45 -1.83 12.70
N ALA A 185 2.84 -0.82 12.07
CA ALA A 185 3.40 -0.19 10.88
C ALA A 185 2.90 1.26 10.71
N GLY A 186 2.93 1.79 9.48
CA GLY A 186 2.63 3.19 9.18
C GLY A 186 1.25 3.66 9.62
N ARG A 187 0.23 2.79 9.57
CA ARG A 187 -1.15 3.08 9.99
C ARG A 187 -1.24 3.26 11.49
N ASP A 188 -0.61 2.38 12.27
CA ASP A 188 -0.59 2.44 13.73
C ASP A 188 0.13 3.70 14.23
N VAL A 189 1.24 4.06 13.57
CA VAL A 189 1.95 5.31 13.86
C VAL A 189 1.06 6.53 13.61
N THR A 190 0.31 6.55 12.50
CA THR A 190 -0.65 7.63 12.23
C THR A 190 -1.75 7.67 13.30
N GLN A 191 -2.33 6.53 13.69
CA GLN A 191 -3.35 6.47 14.75
C GLN A 191 -2.81 6.95 16.10
N TYR A 192 -1.58 6.58 16.42
CA TYR A 192 -0.91 7.03 17.64
C TYR A 192 -0.66 8.54 17.62
N LEU A 193 -0.26 9.10 16.48
CA LEU A 193 -0.10 10.55 16.32
C LEU A 193 -1.44 11.29 16.52
N ILE A 194 -2.55 10.78 15.98
CA ILE A 194 -3.88 11.35 16.24
C ILE A 194 -4.17 11.40 17.75
N LYS A 195 -3.89 10.29 18.46
CA LYS A 195 -4.07 10.22 19.91
C LYS A 195 -3.20 11.23 20.65
N LEU A 196 -1.94 11.42 20.25
CA LEU A 196 -1.05 12.41 20.85
C LEU A 196 -1.52 13.85 20.60
N LEU A 197 -2.00 14.15 19.39
CA LEU A 197 -2.55 15.46 19.06
C LEU A 197 -3.84 15.76 19.83
N LEU A 198 -4.68 14.75 20.06
CA LEU A 198 -5.86 14.87 20.91
C LEU A 198 -5.49 15.20 22.36
N LEU A 199 -4.45 14.54 22.91
CA LEU A 199 -3.95 14.83 24.26
C LEU A 199 -3.33 16.24 24.38
N ARG A 200 -2.80 16.79 23.28
CA ARG A 200 -2.34 18.19 23.19
C ARG A 200 -3.48 19.20 23.09
N GLY A 201 -4.72 18.76 22.88
CA GLY A 201 -5.91 19.62 22.80
C GLY A 201 -6.42 19.88 21.37
N TYR A 202 -5.86 19.23 20.34
CA TYR A 202 -6.37 19.32 18.97
C TYR A 202 -7.47 18.29 18.73
N ALA A 203 -8.67 18.75 18.40
CA ALA A 203 -9.84 17.89 18.19
C ALA A 203 -9.82 17.23 16.80
N PHE A 204 -8.92 16.27 16.58
CA PHE A 204 -8.90 15.45 15.37
C PHE A 204 -9.80 14.21 15.52
N ASN A 205 -10.51 13.88 14.45
CA ASN A 205 -11.29 12.66 14.35
C ASN A 205 -10.48 11.54 13.68
N HIS A 206 -10.53 10.32 14.23
CA HIS A 206 -9.77 9.17 13.75
C HIS A 206 -10.03 8.80 12.29
N THR A 207 -11.21 9.10 11.74
CA THR A 207 -11.62 8.68 10.39
C THR A 207 -11.52 9.80 9.35
N ALA A 208 -11.99 11.00 9.70
CA ALA A 208 -12.05 12.14 8.80
C ALA A 208 -10.67 12.77 8.58
N ASP A 209 -9.88 12.90 9.65
CA ASP A 209 -8.60 13.60 9.61
C ASP A 209 -7.40 12.65 9.46
N PHE A 210 -7.66 11.35 9.30
CA PHE A 210 -6.61 10.33 9.21
C PHE A 210 -5.57 10.66 8.13
N GLU A 211 -6.04 11.10 6.97
CA GLU A 211 -5.20 11.41 5.82
C GLU A 211 -4.37 12.69 6.04
N THR A 212 -5.00 13.70 6.63
CA THR A 212 -4.31 14.94 7.04
C THR A 212 -3.19 14.64 8.03
N VAL A 213 -3.47 13.81 9.04
CA VAL A 213 -2.46 13.43 10.05
C VAL A 213 -1.41 12.48 9.47
N ARG A 214 -1.74 11.64 8.48
CA ARG A 214 -0.77 10.85 7.72
C ARG A 214 0.23 11.76 6.99
N GLN A 215 -0.25 12.82 6.33
CA GLN A 215 0.61 13.81 5.68
C GLN A 215 1.47 14.58 6.69
N MET A 216 0.92 14.93 7.86
CA MET A 216 1.70 15.53 8.94
C MET A 216 2.81 14.59 9.42
N LYS A 217 2.49 13.30 9.62
CA LYS A 217 3.48 12.27 9.97
C LYS A 217 4.61 12.22 8.93
N GLU A 218 4.28 12.16 7.65
CA GLU A 218 5.26 12.05 6.56
C GLU A 218 6.12 13.31 6.39
N LYS A 219 5.60 14.49 6.70
CA LYS A 219 6.33 15.76 6.58
C LYS A 219 7.15 16.13 7.82
N LEU A 220 6.64 15.83 9.02
CA LEU A 220 7.14 16.43 10.27
C LEU A 220 7.72 15.42 11.27
N CYS A 221 7.32 14.15 11.22
CA CYS A 221 7.85 13.18 12.17
C CYS A 221 9.28 12.75 11.82
N TYR A 222 10.05 12.47 12.85
CA TYR A 222 11.39 11.90 12.75
C TYR A 222 11.61 10.88 13.87
N VAL A 223 12.67 10.07 13.76
CA VAL A 223 13.06 9.10 14.79
C VAL A 223 14.18 9.71 15.63
N ALA A 224 13.91 9.92 16.92
CA ALA A 224 14.91 10.39 17.87
C ALA A 224 15.98 9.32 18.11
N TYR A 225 17.26 9.71 18.05
CA TYR A 225 18.37 8.81 18.43
C TYR A 225 18.38 8.56 19.95
N ASN A 226 18.18 9.60 20.76
CA ASN A 226 18.05 9.52 22.21
C ASN A 226 16.74 10.17 22.67
N VAL A 227 15.78 9.34 23.08
CA VAL A 227 14.43 9.77 23.46
C VAL A 227 14.45 10.65 24.72
N GLU A 228 15.30 10.34 25.71
CA GLU A 228 15.34 11.10 26.97
C GLU A 228 15.86 12.52 26.75
N GLN A 229 16.86 12.68 25.89
CA GLN A 229 17.40 13.99 25.54
C GLN A 229 16.39 14.81 24.75
N GLU A 230 15.73 14.22 23.74
CA GLU A 230 14.73 14.91 22.94
C GLU A 230 13.51 15.33 23.76
N GLN A 231 13.08 14.50 24.72
CA GLN A 231 11.98 14.87 25.62
C GLN A 231 12.31 16.10 26.47
N LYS A 232 13.55 16.21 26.96
CA LYS A 232 14.00 17.41 27.69
C LYS A 232 14.00 18.63 26.76
N LEU A 233 14.56 18.50 25.56
CA LEU A 233 14.55 19.58 24.57
C LEU A 233 13.13 20.04 24.24
N ALA A 234 12.19 19.11 24.05
CA ALA A 234 10.80 19.41 23.72
C ALA A 234 10.02 20.11 24.84
N LEU A 235 10.37 19.86 26.11
CA LEU A 235 9.69 20.43 27.28
C LEU A 235 10.36 21.71 27.80
N GLU A 236 11.69 21.77 27.74
CA GLU A 236 12.50 22.83 28.35
C GLU A 236 12.92 23.91 27.34
N THR A 237 12.85 23.64 26.04
CA THR A 237 13.30 24.57 24.99
C THR A 237 12.27 24.74 23.88
N THR A 238 12.45 25.78 23.05
CA THR A 238 11.64 26.02 21.84
C THR A 238 12.33 25.54 20.56
N VAL A 239 13.42 24.78 20.67
CA VAL A 239 14.24 24.35 19.51
C VAL A 239 13.44 23.54 18.49
N LEU A 240 12.44 22.79 18.96
CA LEU A 240 11.56 21.98 18.12
C LEU A 240 10.29 22.71 17.66
N VAL A 241 10.14 24.00 17.99
CA VAL A 241 8.97 24.81 17.63
C VAL A 241 9.29 25.62 16.38
N GLU A 242 8.80 25.17 15.25
CA GLU A 242 8.83 25.95 14.00
C GLU A 242 7.52 26.74 13.83
N PRO A 243 7.59 28.06 13.59
CA PRO A 243 6.43 28.85 13.19
C PRO A 243 6.15 28.62 11.70
N TYR A 244 4.96 28.10 11.39
CA TYR A 244 4.48 28.01 10.01
C TYR A 244 3.66 29.28 9.71
N THR A 245 4.20 30.16 8.86
CA THR A 245 3.50 31.33 8.27
C THR A 245 2.92 31.00 6.91
#